data_AF-A0A6F8ZRS6-F1
#
_entry.id   AF-A0A6F8ZRS6-F1
#
_cell.length_a   1.000
_cell.length_b   1.000
_cell.length_c   1.000
_cell.angle_alpha   90.00
_cell.angle_beta   90.00
_cell.angle_gamma   90.00
#
_symmetry.space_group_name_H-M   'P 1'
#
loop_
_entity.id
_entity.type
_entity.pdbx_description
1 polymer ?
#
loop_
_entity_poly.entity_id
_entity_poly.type
_entity_poly.pdbx_seq_one_letter_code
_entity_poly.pdbx_strand_id
1 'polypeptide(L)'
;MSHHALCLPYRAEPILLRIKEDRTRIVSPSFDNIKYDTFEIEEYPLSAHGFDWELWCRYLNPPKAWWTQYNHTAPIRSPALIGCFVVDRKYFEEIGLLDEGMEVYGGENVELGIRVWQCGGSVEVLPCSRIAHIERAHKPYTQDLTAHVRRNALRVAEVWMDEYKNHVYMAWNIPPQDSGIDIGDLTERKALRNRLQCKSFRWFLANIYSEMRTYSDTVAYGVLKNMLRNDLCLDQGPDSDNIPILYLCHGMTPQVSAL
;
A
#
# COMPACT_ATOMS: atom_id res chain seq x y z
N MET A 1 -17.07 1.71 -6.03
CA MET A 1 -16.28 1.96 -7.26
C MET A 1 -15.97 3.44 -7.34
N SER A 2 -14.78 3.83 -7.81
CA SER A 2 -14.40 5.24 -7.95
C SER A 2 -15.32 5.99 -8.94
N HIS A 3 -15.61 7.26 -8.68
CA HIS A 3 -16.50 8.11 -9.50
C HIS A 3 -15.97 8.42 -10.92
N HIS A 4 -14.75 7.98 -11.23
CA HIS A 4 -14.04 8.21 -12.49
C HIS A 4 -13.35 6.90 -12.91
N ALA A 5 -14.14 5.82 -12.93
CA ALA A 5 -13.75 4.52 -13.45
C ALA A 5 -14.73 4.10 -14.55
N LEU A 6 -14.21 3.55 -15.65
CA LEU A 6 -15.01 3.03 -16.74
C LEU A 6 -15.17 1.52 -16.64
N CYS A 7 -16.41 1.08 -16.86
CA CYS A 7 -16.76 -0.32 -16.97
C CYS A 7 -16.77 -0.87 -18.43
N LEU A 8 -15.65 -1.34 -19.03
CA LEU A 8 -15.62 -2.31 -20.17
C LEU A 8 -16.52 -3.59 -19.98
N PRO A 9 -16.75 -4.42 -21.01
CA PRO A 9 -17.68 -5.56 -20.93
C PRO A 9 -17.25 -6.72 -19.99
N TYR A 10 -18.21 -7.53 -19.51
CA TYR A 10 -18.06 -8.86 -18.84
C TYR A 10 -17.12 -8.95 -17.61
N ARG A 11 -17.35 -8.11 -16.58
CA ARG A 11 -16.42 -7.93 -15.45
C ARG A 11 -16.78 -8.62 -14.16
N ALA A 12 -18.07 -8.65 -13.86
CA ALA A 12 -18.53 -8.96 -12.51
C ALA A 12 -18.57 -10.47 -12.32
N GLU A 13 -18.98 -11.19 -13.36
CA GLU A 13 -19.22 -12.62 -13.34
C GLU A 13 -17.97 -13.42 -12.95
N PRO A 14 -16.77 -13.15 -13.52
CA PRO A 14 -15.56 -13.85 -13.10
C PRO A 14 -15.21 -13.60 -11.63
N ILE A 15 -15.35 -12.36 -11.15
CA ILE A 15 -15.06 -12.02 -9.75
C ILE A 15 -16.07 -12.68 -8.80
N LEU A 16 -17.36 -12.59 -9.12
CA LEU A 16 -18.42 -13.18 -8.30
C LEU A 16 -18.29 -14.71 -8.24
N LEU A 17 -17.86 -15.36 -9.32
CA LEU A 17 -17.56 -16.79 -9.30
C LEU A 17 -16.42 -17.11 -8.33
N ARG A 18 -15.33 -16.34 -8.34
CA ARG A 18 -14.20 -16.52 -7.41
C ARG A 18 -14.61 -16.40 -5.95
N ILE A 19 -15.48 -15.43 -5.63
CA ILE A 19 -16.02 -15.23 -4.28
C ILE A 19 -16.99 -16.35 -3.89
N LYS A 20 -17.79 -16.84 -4.85
CA LYS A 20 -18.70 -17.97 -4.62
C LYS A 20 -17.96 -19.27 -4.29
N GLU A 21 -16.84 -19.51 -4.96
CA GLU A 21 -15.97 -20.67 -4.71
C GLU A 21 -15.31 -20.62 -3.32
N ASP A 22 -14.99 -19.42 -2.83
CA ASP A 22 -14.38 -19.20 -1.53
C ASP A 22 -14.63 -17.76 -1.08
N ARG A 23 -15.46 -17.63 -0.04
CA ARG A 23 -15.90 -16.34 0.47
C ARG A 23 -14.79 -15.53 1.14
N THR A 24 -13.65 -16.16 1.45
CA THR A 24 -12.53 -15.50 2.16
C THR A 24 -11.58 -14.75 1.23
N ARG A 25 -11.87 -14.76 -0.08
CA ARG A 25 -11.12 -14.06 -1.11
C ARG A 25 -11.58 -12.62 -1.23
N ILE A 26 -10.63 -11.69 -1.27
CA ILE A 26 -10.85 -10.34 -1.76
C ILE A 26 -10.25 -10.25 -3.16
N VAL A 27 -11.08 -9.87 -4.14
CA VAL A 27 -10.70 -9.90 -5.54
C VAL A 27 -10.74 -8.48 -6.10
N SER A 28 -9.61 -8.05 -6.64
CA SER A 28 -9.45 -6.83 -7.41
C SER A 28 -9.53 -7.14 -8.91
N PRO A 29 -10.14 -6.27 -9.73
CA PRO A 29 -9.90 -6.31 -11.16
C PRO A 29 -8.45 -5.92 -11.49
N SER A 30 -8.01 -6.24 -12.71
CA SER A 30 -6.85 -5.57 -13.32
C SER A 30 -7.22 -4.12 -13.62
N PHE A 31 -6.28 -3.20 -13.52
CA PHE A 31 -6.52 -1.79 -13.83
C PHE A 31 -5.90 -1.39 -15.16
N ASP A 32 -6.62 -0.58 -15.92
CA ASP A 32 -6.15 0.15 -17.08
C ASP A 32 -6.15 1.65 -16.76
N ASN A 33 -5.35 2.42 -17.48
CA ASN A 33 -5.36 3.86 -17.34
C ASN A 33 -6.29 4.51 -18.37
N ILE A 34 -6.94 5.58 -17.97
CA ILE A 34 -7.61 6.51 -18.87
C ILE A 34 -6.79 7.79 -18.84
N LYS A 35 -6.13 8.12 -19.96
CA LYS A 35 -5.33 9.34 -20.05
C LYS A 35 -6.19 10.56 -19.73
N TYR A 36 -5.74 11.38 -18.78
CA TYR A 36 -6.52 12.52 -18.29
C TYR A 36 -6.89 13.52 -19.41
N ASP A 37 -5.94 13.82 -20.31
CA ASP A 37 -6.13 14.84 -21.34
C ASP A 37 -6.91 14.35 -22.56
N THR A 38 -6.74 13.09 -22.95
CA THR A 38 -7.30 12.54 -24.20
C THR A 38 -8.46 11.57 -23.99
N PHE A 39 -8.67 11.11 -22.75
CA PHE A 39 -9.62 10.03 -22.39
C PHE A 39 -9.38 8.71 -23.13
N GLU A 40 -8.22 8.54 -23.77
CA GLU A 40 -7.82 7.27 -24.37
C GLU A 40 -7.55 6.23 -23.27
N ILE A 41 -7.98 5.00 -23.54
CA ILE A 41 -7.67 3.86 -22.67
C ILE A 41 -6.29 3.34 -23.04
N GLU A 42 -5.43 3.30 -22.04
CA GLU A 42 -4.10 2.69 -22.10
C GLU A 42 -4.13 1.39 -21.31
N GLU A 43 -3.95 0.26 -22.01
CA GLU A 43 -3.95 -1.05 -21.38
C GLU A 43 -2.65 -1.26 -20.58
N TYR A 44 -2.78 -1.51 -19.29
CA TYR A 44 -1.62 -1.77 -18.43
C TYR A 44 -1.24 -3.27 -18.41
N PRO A 45 0.05 -3.59 -18.25
CA PRO A 45 0.50 -4.95 -18.06
C PRO A 45 -0.16 -5.62 -16.84
N LEU A 46 -0.44 -6.92 -16.98
CA LEU A 46 -0.92 -7.73 -15.86
C LEU A 46 0.08 -7.69 -14.71
N SER A 47 -0.39 -7.26 -13.55
CA SER A 47 0.45 -6.99 -12.40
C SER A 47 -0.18 -7.53 -11.12
N ALA A 48 0.66 -7.98 -10.21
CA ALA A 48 0.27 -8.10 -8.81
C ALA A 48 0.29 -6.70 -8.15
N HIS A 49 -0.33 -6.58 -6.98
CA HIS A 49 -0.36 -5.34 -6.21
C HIS A 49 0.44 -5.50 -4.92
N GLY A 50 1.39 -4.60 -4.69
CA GLY A 50 2.25 -4.55 -3.51
C GLY A 50 2.32 -3.16 -2.91
N PHE A 51 3.33 -2.92 -2.09
CA PHE A 51 3.57 -1.64 -1.43
C PHE A 51 5.02 -1.47 -0.99
N ASP A 52 5.48 -0.23 -0.81
CA ASP A 52 6.77 0.08 -0.19
C ASP A 52 6.63 0.36 1.33
N TRP A 53 7.73 0.67 2.02
CA TRP A 53 7.68 0.93 3.46
C TRP A 53 7.01 2.23 3.87
N GLU A 54 6.75 3.14 2.92
CA GLU A 54 5.87 4.30 3.16
C GLU A 54 4.39 3.91 3.08
N LEU A 55 4.11 2.66 2.71
CA LEU A 55 2.79 2.09 2.44
C LEU A 55 2.11 2.69 1.21
N TRP A 56 2.91 3.16 0.24
CA TRP A 56 2.40 3.47 -1.09
C TRP A 56 2.23 2.20 -1.89
N CYS A 57 1.04 2.02 -2.48
CA CYS A 57 0.81 0.88 -3.35
C CYS A 57 1.72 0.93 -4.59
N ARG A 58 2.20 -0.24 -5.01
CA ARG A 58 3.05 -0.41 -6.20
C ARG A 58 2.49 -1.54 -7.06
N TYR A 59 2.61 -1.39 -8.37
CA TYR A 59 2.45 -2.52 -9.28
C TYR A 59 3.69 -3.40 -9.22
N LEU A 60 3.48 -4.70 -9.07
CA LEU A 60 4.52 -5.71 -9.03
C LEU A 60 4.37 -6.64 -10.23
N ASN A 61 5.48 -7.23 -10.66
CA ASN A 61 5.41 -8.37 -11.56
C ASN A 61 4.61 -9.51 -10.89
N PRO A 62 3.75 -10.23 -11.62
CA PRO A 62 3.11 -11.42 -11.10
C PRO A 62 4.15 -12.42 -10.56
N PRO A 63 3.82 -13.19 -9.50
CA PRO A 63 4.74 -14.17 -8.94
C PRO A 63 5.27 -15.12 -10.02
N LYS A 64 6.54 -15.54 -9.92
CA LYS A 64 7.15 -16.46 -10.90
C LYS A 64 6.30 -17.72 -11.15
N ALA A 65 5.69 -18.25 -10.09
CA ALA A 65 4.81 -19.42 -10.15
C ALA A 65 3.54 -19.21 -11.01
N TRP A 66 3.09 -17.97 -11.18
CA TRP A 66 1.97 -17.62 -12.05
C TRP A 66 2.38 -17.72 -13.53
N TRP A 67 3.56 -17.18 -13.88
CA TRP A 67 4.10 -17.27 -15.24
C TRP A 67 4.32 -18.72 -15.71
N THR A 68 4.73 -19.61 -14.81
CA THR A 68 4.95 -21.03 -15.13
C THR A 68 3.67 -21.82 -15.38
N GLN A 69 2.49 -21.26 -15.08
CA GLN A 69 1.20 -21.92 -15.35
C GLN A 69 0.77 -21.81 -16.81
N TYR A 70 1.40 -20.94 -17.60
CA TYR A 70 1.05 -20.67 -19.00
C TYR A 70 -0.46 -20.37 -19.22
N ASN A 71 -1.13 -19.85 -18.18
CA ASN A 71 -2.53 -19.46 -18.23
C ASN A 71 -2.67 -17.99 -17.82
N HIS A 72 -2.74 -17.11 -18.81
CA HIS A 72 -2.80 -15.66 -18.58
C HIS A 72 -4.16 -15.18 -18.05
N THR A 73 -5.14 -16.08 -17.89
CA THR A 73 -6.44 -15.79 -17.26
C THR A 73 -6.48 -16.17 -15.77
N ALA A 74 -5.45 -16.88 -15.28
CA ALA A 74 -5.41 -17.32 -13.90
C ALA A 74 -5.36 -16.13 -12.93
N PRO A 75 -6.01 -16.21 -11.75
CA PRO A 75 -5.89 -15.17 -10.73
C PRO A 75 -4.44 -14.97 -10.29
N ILE A 76 -4.04 -13.70 -10.15
CA ILE A 76 -2.72 -13.31 -9.67
C ILE A 76 -2.82 -13.08 -8.16
N ARG A 77 -2.03 -13.82 -7.36
CA ARG A 77 -1.94 -13.55 -5.92
C ARG A 77 -1.19 -12.24 -5.68
N SER A 78 -1.75 -11.38 -4.84
CA SER A 78 -1.23 -10.04 -4.60
C SER A 78 -1.06 -9.75 -3.10
N PRO A 79 0.08 -9.19 -2.66
CA PRO A 79 0.27 -8.77 -1.27
C PRO A 79 -0.72 -7.72 -0.76
N ALA A 80 -1.17 -6.82 -1.63
CA ALA A 80 -2.05 -5.70 -1.30
C ALA A 80 -3.16 -5.50 -2.32
N LEU A 81 -3.98 -4.49 -2.09
CA LEU A 81 -5.04 -4.04 -2.98
C LEU A 81 -4.68 -2.68 -3.57
N ILE A 82 -5.19 -2.41 -4.77
CA ILE A 82 -5.15 -1.08 -5.40
C ILE A 82 -6.57 -0.76 -5.82
N GLY A 83 -7.03 0.44 -5.50
CA GLY A 83 -8.30 0.97 -6.00
C GLY A 83 -9.52 0.15 -5.56
N CYS A 84 -10.22 -0.45 -6.52
CA CYS A 84 -11.51 -1.12 -6.29
C CYS A 84 -11.33 -2.62 -6.02
N PHE A 85 -12.14 -3.17 -5.13
CA PHE A 85 -12.17 -4.60 -4.86
C PHE A 85 -13.61 -5.09 -4.65
N VAL A 86 -13.79 -6.41 -4.69
CA VAL A 86 -15.04 -7.10 -4.39
C VAL A 86 -14.76 -8.13 -3.30
N VAL A 87 -15.66 -8.22 -2.33
CA VAL A 87 -15.55 -9.09 -1.15
C VAL A 87 -16.93 -9.56 -0.73
N ASP A 88 -17.03 -10.76 -0.15
CA ASP A 88 -18.26 -11.21 0.51
C ASP A 88 -18.60 -10.29 1.69
N ARG A 89 -19.85 -9.81 1.75
CA ARG A 89 -20.27 -8.83 2.77
C ARG A 89 -20.09 -9.34 4.19
N LYS A 90 -20.47 -10.59 4.46
CA LYS A 90 -20.39 -11.16 5.81
C LYS A 90 -18.94 -11.37 6.21
N TYR A 91 -18.12 -11.89 5.30
CA TYR A 91 -16.69 -12.01 5.53
C TYR A 91 -16.06 -10.64 5.81
N PHE A 92 -16.43 -9.59 5.08
CA PHE A 92 -15.92 -8.23 5.31
C PHE A 92 -16.27 -7.68 6.71
N GLU A 93 -17.50 -7.94 7.17
CA GLU A 93 -17.94 -7.63 8.54
C GLU A 93 -17.16 -8.45 9.59
N GLU A 94 -16.97 -9.76 9.36
CA GLU A 94 -16.24 -10.67 10.25
C GLU A 94 -14.77 -10.27 10.44
N ILE A 95 -14.11 -9.81 9.37
CA ILE A 95 -12.71 -9.34 9.44
C ILE A 95 -12.59 -7.89 9.90
N GLY A 96 -13.69 -7.23 10.29
CA GLY A 96 -13.69 -5.91 10.93
C GLY A 96 -13.70 -4.69 9.99
N LEU A 97 -14.29 -4.81 8.80
CA LEU A 97 -14.47 -3.72 7.83
C LEU A 97 -13.16 -2.95 7.53
N LEU A 98 -13.22 -1.64 7.28
CA LEU A 98 -12.04 -0.77 7.23
C LEU A 98 -11.76 -0.16 8.60
N ASP A 99 -10.55 0.36 8.79
CA ASP A 99 -10.19 1.09 10.00
C ASP A 99 -10.87 2.46 10.08
N GLU A 100 -11.93 2.55 10.89
CA GLU A 100 -12.67 3.81 11.14
C GLU A 100 -11.82 4.92 11.75
N GLY A 101 -10.66 4.59 12.35
CA GLY A 101 -9.71 5.60 12.83
C GLY A 101 -8.77 6.14 11.77
N MET A 102 -8.81 5.63 10.54
CA MET A 102 -8.09 6.20 9.40
C MET A 102 -8.82 7.45 8.86
N GLU A 103 -8.03 8.42 8.46
CA GLU A 103 -8.53 9.72 8.03
C GLU A 103 -8.25 9.97 6.55
N VAL A 104 -9.25 10.51 5.86
CA VAL A 104 -9.20 11.06 4.50
C VAL A 104 -8.74 10.07 3.41
N TYR A 105 -7.46 9.71 3.37
CA TYR A 105 -6.86 8.89 2.32
C TYR A 105 -5.52 8.27 2.75
N GLY A 106 -5.26 7.05 2.29
CA GLY A 106 -3.95 6.42 2.33
C GLY A 106 -3.84 5.34 3.39
N GLY A 107 -3.15 4.25 3.05
CA GLY A 107 -2.89 3.11 3.94
C GLY A 107 -4.02 2.07 4.02
N GLU A 108 -5.28 2.41 3.71
CA GLU A 108 -6.42 1.52 3.90
C GLU A 108 -6.38 0.27 3.03
N ASN A 109 -5.90 0.40 1.78
CA ASN A 109 -5.79 -0.73 0.85
C ASN A 109 -4.66 -1.69 1.24
N VAL A 110 -3.57 -1.14 1.79
CA VAL A 110 -2.42 -1.89 2.27
C VAL A 110 -2.79 -2.60 3.57
N GLU A 111 -3.43 -1.91 4.52
CA GLU A 111 -3.93 -2.49 5.76
C GLU A 111 -4.85 -3.68 5.50
N LEU A 112 -5.84 -3.51 4.62
CA LEU A 112 -6.78 -4.57 4.31
C LEU A 112 -6.07 -5.77 3.68
N GLY A 113 -5.13 -5.54 2.75
CA GLY A 113 -4.36 -6.63 2.13
C GLY A 113 -3.53 -7.41 3.14
N ILE A 114 -2.79 -6.70 4.00
CA ILE A 114 -1.98 -7.28 5.08
C ILE A 114 -2.86 -8.09 6.04
N ARG A 115 -3.98 -7.52 6.49
CA ARG A 115 -4.92 -8.15 7.42
C ARG A 115 -5.52 -9.42 6.82
N VAL A 116 -6.03 -9.36 5.60
CA VAL A 116 -6.66 -10.52 4.95
C VAL A 116 -5.70 -11.70 4.89
N TRP A 117 -4.46 -11.48 4.46
CA TRP A 117 -3.45 -12.54 4.40
C TRP A 117 -3.07 -13.07 5.78
N GLN A 118 -2.80 -12.19 6.75
CA GLN A 118 -2.45 -12.63 8.11
C GLN A 118 -3.59 -13.38 8.79
N CYS A 119 -4.85 -13.02 8.53
CA CYS A 119 -6.02 -13.58 9.19
C CYS A 119 -6.71 -14.70 8.41
N GLY A 120 -6.05 -15.29 7.40
CA GLY A 120 -6.46 -16.56 6.80
C GLY A 120 -7.26 -16.47 5.50
N GLY A 121 -7.47 -15.28 4.94
CA GLY A 121 -8.03 -15.11 3.60
C GLY A 121 -6.95 -14.98 2.52
N SER A 122 -7.36 -14.54 1.33
CA SER A 122 -6.44 -14.25 0.23
C SER A 122 -6.85 -13.00 -0.55
N VAL A 123 -5.85 -12.41 -1.20
CA VAL A 123 -6.03 -11.27 -2.11
C VAL A 123 -5.59 -11.68 -3.52
N GLU A 124 -6.48 -11.44 -4.48
CA GLU A 124 -6.30 -11.81 -5.88
C GLU A 124 -6.56 -10.63 -6.81
N VAL A 125 -5.77 -10.51 -7.88
CA VAL A 125 -6.06 -9.66 -9.04
C VAL A 125 -6.51 -10.57 -10.17
N LEU A 126 -7.66 -10.27 -10.78
CA LEU A 126 -8.25 -11.12 -11.82
C LEU A 126 -8.04 -10.52 -13.22
N PRO A 127 -7.17 -11.13 -14.07
CA PRO A 127 -6.88 -10.60 -15.41
C PRO A 127 -8.10 -10.41 -16.31
N CYS A 128 -9.09 -11.29 -16.20
CA CYS A 128 -10.30 -11.28 -17.03
C CYS A 128 -11.27 -10.14 -16.71
N SER A 129 -11.16 -9.53 -15.52
CA SER A 129 -11.95 -8.36 -15.15
C SER A 129 -11.05 -7.14 -15.14
N ARG A 130 -11.14 -6.29 -16.17
CA ARG A 130 -10.30 -5.09 -16.29
C ARG A 130 -11.09 -3.82 -16.05
N ILE A 131 -10.68 -2.91 -15.19
CA ILE A 131 -11.29 -1.58 -14.98
C ILE A 131 -10.34 -0.47 -15.43
N ALA A 132 -10.80 0.40 -16.33
CA ALA A 132 -10.05 1.58 -16.69
C ALA A 132 -10.35 2.71 -15.70
N HIS A 133 -9.33 3.39 -15.19
CA HIS A 133 -9.45 4.46 -14.19
C HIS A 133 -8.63 5.67 -14.62
N ILE A 134 -9.15 6.88 -14.39
CA ILE A 134 -8.38 8.10 -14.61
C ILE A 134 -7.41 8.28 -13.44
N GLU A 135 -6.14 8.01 -13.68
CA GLU A 135 -5.09 8.37 -12.74
C GLU A 135 -4.92 9.89 -12.69
N ARG A 136 -4.87 10.44 -11.48
CA ARG A 136 -4.76 11.88 -11.27
C ARG A 136 -3.43 12.17 -10.61
N ALA A 137 -2.69 13.13 -11.16
CA ALA A 137 -1.46 13.65 -10.57
C ALA A 137 -1.70 14.27 -9.17
N HIS A 138 -2.87 14.89 -8.96
CA HIS A 138 -3.22 15.54 -7.69
C HIS A 138 -4.61 15.13 -7.22
N LYS A 139 -4.80 15.00 -5.90
CA LYS A 139 -6.13 14.75 -5.31
C LYS A 139 -6.86 16.08 -5.13
N PRO A 140 -8.08 16.26 -5.66
CA PRO A 140 -8.73 17.58 -5.72
C PRO A 140 -9.35 18.05 -4.40
N TYR A 141 -9.38 17.21 -3.36
CA TYR A 141 -10.11 17.47 -2.11
C TYR A 141 -9.23 17.95 -0.95
N THR A 142 -7.90 17.86 -1.07
CA THR A 142 -6.98 18.47 -0.10
C THR A 142 -5.63 18.75 -0.77
N GLN A 143 -5.00 19.85 -0.37
CA GLN A 143 -3.68 20.26 -0.86
C GLN A 143 -2.55 19.55 -0.10
N ASP A 144 -2.79 19.13 1.14
CA ASP A 144 -1.80 18.41 1.95
C ASP A 144 -2.42 17.14 2.54
N LEU A 145 -1.89 15.99 2.10
CA LEU A 145 -2.25 14.66 2.61
C LEU A 145 -1.22 14.13 3.61
N THR A 146 -0.10 14.82 3.79
CA THR A 146 1.08 14.30 4.47
C THR A 146 0.75 13.86 5.89
N ALA A 147 0.03 14.69 6.65
CA ALA A 147 -0.37 14.38 8.02
C ALA A 147 -1.28 13.14 8.09
N HIS A 148 -2.29 13.05 7.23
CA HIS A 148 -3.24 11.93 7.21
C HIS A 148 -2.59 10.62 6.77
N VAL A 149 -1.77 10.66 5.71
CA VAL A 149 -1.09 9.46 5.21
C VAL A 149 -0.09 8.95 6.24
N ARG A 150 0.69 9.82 6.88
CA ARG A 150 1.59 9.44 7.98
C ARG A 150 0.83 8.81 9.14
N ARG A 151 -0.24 9.47 9.61
CA ARG A 151 -1.10 8.95 10.67
C ARG A 151 -1.61 7.56 10.33
N ASN A 152 -2.23 7.39 9.16
CA ASN A 152 -2.80 6.12 8.73
C ASN A 152 -1.70 5.05 8.60
N ALA A 153 -0.54 5.38 8.03
CA ALA A 153 0.56 4.44 7.89
C ALA A 153 1.08 3.93 9.24
N LEU A 154 1.21 4.82 10.23
CA LEU A 154 1.58 4.43 11.60
C LEU A 154 0.50 3.56 12.27
N ARG A 155 -0.79 3.84 12.03
CA ARG A 155 -1.88 2.96 12.52
C ARG A 155 -1.74 1.54 11.96
N VAL A 156 -1.43 1.39 10.67
CA VAL A 156 -1.16 0.07 10.05
C VAL A 156 0.04 -0.59 10.72
N ALA A 157 1.15 0.15 10.84
CA ALA A 157 2.41 -0.35 11.36
C ALA A 157 2.25 -0.87 12.80
N GLU A 158 1.58 -0.12 13.66
CA GLU A 158 1.38 -0.43 15.07
C GLU A 158 0.43 -1.61 15.33
N VAL A 159 -0.45 -1.95 14.38
CA VAL A 159 -1.38 -3.07 14.52
C VAL A 159 -0.85 -4.33 13.85
N TRP A 160 -0.28 -4.21 12.65
CA TRP A 160 -0.11 -5.34 11.74
C TRP A 160 1.33 -5.71 11.39
N MET A 161 2.31 -4.86 11.69
CA MET A 161 3.67 -4.99 11.15
C MET A 161 4.72 -5.45 12.17
N ASP A 162 4.31 -5.77 13.40
CA ASP A 162 5.18 -6.34 14.45
C ASP A 162 6.51 -5.57 14.61
N GLU A 163 7.65 -6.26 14.64
CA GLU A 163 8.98 -5.64 14.70
C GLU A 163 9.35 -4.83 13.45
N TYR A 164 8.68 -5.09 12.32
CA TYR A 164 8.94 -4.43 11.05
C TYR A 164 8.33 -3.04 10.97
N LYS A 165 7.49 -2.65 11.94
CA LYS A 165 6.95 -1.28 12.02
C LYS A 165 8.05 -0.21 11.96
N ASN A 166 9.24 -0.50 12.50
CA ASN A 166 10.40 0.39 12.44
C ASN A 166 10.77 0.80 11.00
N HIS A 167 10.50 -0.04 10.00
CA HIS A 167 10.75 0.32 8.61
C HIS A 167 9.82 1.42 8.13
N VAL A 168 8.57 1.45 8.59
CA VAL A 168 7.61 2.52 8.30
C VAL A 168 8.05 3.82 8.99
N TYR A 169 8.47 3.74 10.26
CA TYR A 169 9.04 4.88 10.96
C TYR A 169 10.27 5.45 10.24
N MET A 170 11.20 4.58 9.79
CA MET A 170 12.37 5.00 9.04
C MET A 170 12.02 5.62 7.68
N ALA A 171 11.08 5.01 6.94
CA ALA A 171 10.68 5.47 5.62
C ALA A 171 10.09 6.89 5.67
N TRP A 172 9.25 7.16 6.67
CA TRP A 172 8.68 8.48 6.91
C TRP A 172 9.58 9.43 7.70
N ASN A 173 10.80 9.01 8.05
CA ASN A 173 11.72 9.73 8.92
C ASN A 173 11.08 10.21 10.24
N ILE A 174 10.30 9.32 10.87
CA ILE A 174 9.58 9.57 12.14
C ILE A 174 10.34 8.87 13.29
N PRO A 175 10.61 9.56 14.40
CA PRO A 175 11.11 8.92 15.62
C PRO A 175 10.10 7.92 16.22
N PRO A 176 10.49 6.68 16.56
CA PRO A 176 9.63 5.70 17.22
C PRO A 176 9.11 6.15 18.57
N GLN A 177 9.89 6.92 19.32
CA GLN A 177 9.47 7.59 20.55
C GLN A 177 9.23 9.07 20.28
N ASP A 178 8.20 9.63 20.92
CA ASP A 178 7.88 11.07 20.87
C ASP A 178 7.73 11.61 19.44
N SER A 179 7.10 10.83 18.56
CA SER A 179 6.86 11.19 17.15
C SER A 179 6.10 12.51 16.97
N GLY A 180 5.36 12.96 18.00
CA GLY A 180 4.45 14.11 17.92
C GLY A 180 3.21 13.86 17.04
N ILE A 181 3.05 12.66 16.51
CA ILE A 181 1.90 12.26 15.69
C ILE A 181 0.93 11.51 16.58
N ASP A 182 -0.21 12.11 16.85
CA ASP A 182 -1.34 11.36 17.39
C ASP A 182 -1.81 10.36 16.32
N ILE A 183 -1.91 9.09 16.69
CA ILE A 183 -2.44 8.03 15.84
C ILE A 183 -3.80 7.51 16.33
N GLY A 184 -4.33 8.06 17.43
CA GLY A 184 -5.59 7.64 18.05
C GLY A 184 -5.53 6.28 18.75
N ASP A 185 -6.67 5.80 19.21
CA ASP A 185 -6.79 4.49 19.86
C ASP A 185 -6.72 3.35 18.83
N LEU A 186 -5.99 2.30 19.18
CA LEU A 186 -5.79 1.07 18.41
C LEU A 186 -6.30 -0.18 19.12
N THR A 187 -6.93 -0.03 20.29
CA THR A 187 -7.36 -1.13 21.16
C THR A 187 -8.25 -2.11 20.41
N GLU A 188 -9.30 -1.63 19.72
CA GLU A 188 -10.21 -2.49 18.94
C GLU A 188 -9.52 -3.21 17.79
N ARG A 189 -8.57 -2.55 17.09
CA ARG A 189 -7.83 -3.16 15.97
C ARG A 189 -6.88 -4.26 16.45
N LYS A 190 -6.19 -4.03 17.58
CA LYS A 190 -5.34 -5.04 18.22
C LYS A 190 -6.17 -6.20 18.77
N ALA A 191 -7.33 -5.92 19.39
CA ALA A 191 -8.25 -6.94 19.86
C ALA A 191 -8.79 -7.79 18.70
N LEU A 192 -9.15 -7.17 17.58
CA LEU A 192 -9.58 -7.86 16.36
C LEU A 192 -8.49 -8.82 15.84
N ARG A 193 -7.24 -8.36 15.71
CA ARG A 193 -6.10 -9.20 15.29
C ARG A 193 -5.94 -10.42 16.19
N ASN A 194 -6.09 -10.24 17.50
CA ASN A 194 -6.02 -11.33 18.48
C ASN A 194 -7.20 -12.31 18.36
N ARG A 195 -8.44 -11.80 18.23
CA ARG A 195 -9.65 -12.62 18.08
C ARG A 195 -9.60 -13.52 16.85
N LEU A 196 -9.08 -12.98 15.74
CA LEU A 196 -8.94 -13.71 14.47
C LEU A 196 -7.72 -14.63 14.42
N GLN A 197 -6.89 -14.65 15.47
CA GLN A 197 -5.68 -15.47 15.56
C GLN A 197 -4.75 -15.28 14.35
N CYS A 198 -4.59 -14.02 13.93
CA CYS A 198 -3.83 -13.72 12.73
C CYS A 198 -2.35 -14.08 12.90
N LYS A 199 -1.72 -14.47 11.79
CA LYS A 199 -0.29 -14.77 11.70
C LYS A 199 0.54 -13.49 11.91
N SER A 200 1.85 -13.65 12.04
CA SER A 200 2.79 -12.52 12.17
C SER A 200 3.11 -11.87 10.82
N PHE A 201 3.61 -10.65 10.87
CA PHE A 201 4.09 -9.95 9.69
C PHE A 201 5.33 -10.63 9.08
N ARG A 202 6.17 -11.25 9.91
CA ARG A 202 7.25 -12.12 9.43
C ARG A 202 6.73 -13.23 8.53
N TRP A 203 5.62 -13.88 8.91
CA TRP A 203 5.00 -14.89 8.07
C TRP A 203 4.49 -14.28 6.75
N PHE A 204 3.89 -13.09 6.80
CA PHE A 204 3.43 -12.37 5.62
C PHE A 204 4.58 -12.11 4.64
N LEU A 205 5.70 -11.56 5.10
CA LEU A 205 6.87 -11.33 4.25
C LEU A 205 7.42 -12.64 3.67
N ALA A 206 7.54 -13.69 4.48
CA ALA A 206 8.12 -14.95 4.02
C ALA A 206 7.23 -15.72 3.01
N ASN A 207 5.90 -15.57 3.07
CA ASN A 207 4.96 -16.40 2.30
C ASN A 207 4.20 -15.63 1.22
N ILE A 208 4.04 -14.32 1.39
CA ILE A 208 3.19 -13.48 0.54
C ILE A 208 4.01 -12.43 -0.20
N TYR A 209 4.93 -11.74 0.48
CA TYR A 209 5.68 -10.62 -0.10
C TYR A 209 7.20 -10.74 0.13
N SER A 210 7.78 -11.81 -0.42
CA SER A 210 9.19 -12.16 -0.22
C SER A 210 10.20 -11.19 -0.84
N GLU A 211 9.76 -10.44 -1.84
CA GLU A 211 10.55 -9.48 -2.60
C GLU A 211 10.67 -8.13 -1.89
N MET A 212 9.88 -7.89 -0.83
CA MET A 212 9.95 -6.66 -0.05
C MET A 212 11.27 -6.62 0.72
N ARG A 213 12.15 -5.67 0.36
CA ARG A 213 13.46 -5.51 0.99
C ARG A 213 13.31 -5.15 2.46
N THR A 214 14.02 -5.83 3.35
CA THR A 214 14.10 -5.48 4.78
C THR A 214 15.50 -4.99 5.14
N TYR A 215 15.61 -4.22 6.22
CA TYR A 215 16.85 -3.67 6.76
C TYR A 215 17.04 -4.20 8.19
N SER A 216 17.87 -5.23 8.36
CA SER A 216 18.16 -5.86 9.66
C SER A 216 19.25 -5.15 10.46
N ASP A 217 20.20 -4.51 9.78
CA ASP A 217 21.46 -4.03 10.37
C ASP A 217 21.59 -2.51 10.31
N THR A 218 20.47 -1.80 10.45
CA THR A 218 20.46 -0.33 10.42
C THR A 218 21.19 0.23 11.65
N VAL A 219 22.38 0.80 11.45
CA VAL A 219 23.17 1.44 12.52
C VAL A 219 22.58 2.81 12.89
N ALA A 220 22.12 3.56 11.89
CA ALA A 220 21.49 4.87 12.06
C ALA A 220 20.55 5.14 10.88
N TYR A 221 19.52 5.96 11.12
CA TYR A 221 18.65 6.51 10.09
C TYR A 221 18.32 7.96 10.43
N GLY A 222 17.83 8.70 9.46
CA GLY A 222 17.40 10.09 9.61
C GLY A 222 18.19 11.02 8.71
N VAL A 223 18.55 12.19 9.22
CA VAL A 223 19.14 13.26 8.41
C VAL A 223 20.62 13.45 8.71
N LEU A 224 21.43 13.55 7.66
CA LEU A 224 22.86 13.87 7.76
C LEU A 224 23.06 15.40 7.73
N LYS A 225 23.39 15.97 8.89
CA LYS A 225 23.62 17.42 9.06
C LYS A 225 25.07 17.81 8.82
N ASN A 226 25.27 18.94 8.16
CA ASN A 226 26.61 19.52 8.00
C ASN A 226 27.05 20.21 9.30
N MET A 227 28.20 19.82 9.86
CA MET A 227 28.70 20.38 11.13
C MET A 227 29.18 21.84 11.05
N LEU A 228 29.53 22.33 9.87
CA LEU A 228 29.95 23.73 9.65
C LEU A 228 28.74 24.65 9.38
N ARG A 229 27.62 24.07 8.93
CA ARG A 229 26.38 24.75 8.58
C ARG A 229 25.19 23.92 9.06
N ASN A 230 24.82 24.14 10.32
CA ASN A 230 23.79 23.34 11.02
C ASN A 230 22.38 23.46 10.42
N ASP A 231 22.16 24.43 9.53
CA ASP A 231 20.96 24.63 8.73
C ASP A 231 20.91 23.76 7.46
N LEU A 232 22.03 23.13 7.08
CA LEU A 232 22.16 22.35 5.86
C LEU A 232 22.28 20.84 6.12
N CYS A 233 21.56 20.08 5.30
CA CYS A 233 21.48 18.62 5.34
C CYS A 233 21.81 18.02 3.97
N LEU A 234 22.31 16.79 3.95
CA LEU A 234 22.48 16.02 2.71
C LEU A 234 21.10 15.72 2.10
N ASP A 235 20.93 16.05 0.83
CA ASP A 235 19.70 15.85 0.06
C ASP A 235 20.03 15.14 -1.26
N GLN A 236 19.09 14.34 -1.77
CA GLN A 236 19.26 13.64 -3.04
C GLN A 236 19.39 14.63 -4.21
N GLY A 237 18.82 15.84 -4.08
CA GLY A 237 18.73 16.82 -5.14
C GLY A 237 17.69 16.45 -6.20
N PRO A 238 17.69 17.12 -7.36
CA PRO A 238 16.77 16.83 -8.45
C PRO A 238 16.91 15.40 -8.97
N ASP A 239 15.80 14.74 -9.25
CA ASP A 239 15.76 13.36 -9.77
C ASP A 239 16.53 13.16 -11.09
N SER A 240 16.74 14.23 -11.86
CA SER A 240 17.40 14.16 -13.17
C SER A 240 18.90 13.87 -13.10
N ASP A 241 19.56 14.31 -12.03
CA ASP A 241 21.02 14.43 -12.03
C ASP A 241 21.70 13.36 -11.18
N ASN A 242 20.98 12.76 -10.22
CA ASN A 242 21.51 11.80 -9.24
C ASN A 242 22.78 12.30 -8.51
N ILE A 243 22.95 13.62 -8.42
CA ILE A 243 24.06 14.27 -7.72
C ILE A 243 23.52 14.80 -6.38
N PRO A 244 23.97 14.24 -5.23
CA PRO A 244 23.50 14.72 -3.94
C PRO A 244 23.97 16.16 -3.68
N ILE A 245 23.11 16.93 -3.04
CA ILE A 245 23.36 18.35 -2.72
C ILE A 245 23.31 18.58 -1.20
N LEU A 246 23.70 19.78 -0.78
CA LEU A 246 23.38 20.31 0.55
C LEU A 246 22.17 21.24 0.41
N TYR A 247 21.12 20.97 1.18
CA TYR A 247 19.89 21.77 1.15
C TYR A 247 19.45 22.13 2.58
N LEU A 248 18.52 23.08 2.71
CA LEU A 248 17.96 23.44 4.02
C LEU A 248 17.34 22.21 4.67
N CYS A 249 17.73 21.92 5.91
CA CYS A 249 17.20 20.79 6.65
C CYS A 249 15.68 20.92 6.83
N HIS A 250 14.91 20.03 6.20
CA HIS A 250 13.45 20.03 6.30
C HIS A 250 12.87 18.86 7.13
N GLY A 251 13.72 18.21 7.92
CA GLY A 251 13.27 17.30 9.00
C GLY A 251 12.66 16.00 8.49
N MET A 252 11.39 15.74 8.85
CA MET A 252 10.69 14.45 8.68
C MET A 252 10.20 14.17 7.25
N THR A 253 10.68 14.88 6.23
CA THR A 253 10.43 14.55 4.82
C THR A 253 11.69 13.91 4.23
N PRO A 254 11.54 12.94 3.30
CA PRO A 254 12.66 12.50 2.46
C PRO A 254 13.36 13.73 1.90
N GLN A 255 14.69 13.80 2.03
CA GLN A 255 15.50 14.90 1.48
C GLN A 255 15.50 14.79 -0.04
N VAL A 256 14.38 15.20 -0.63
CA VAL A 256 14.10 15.33 -2.05
C VAL A 256 13.68 16.78 -2.23
N SER A 257 14.47 17.57 -2.96
CA SER A 257 14.11 18.96 -3.22
C SER A 257 12.81 19.02 -4.01
N ALA A 258 11.76 19.63 -3.45
CA ALA A 258 10.65 20.10 -4.25
C ALA A 258 11.16 21.24 -5.15
N LEU A 259 11.18 21.00 -6.46
CA LEU A 259 11.23 22.06 -7.47
C LEU A 259 9.80 22.52 -7.75
#